data_AF-A0AA96XPE3-F1
#
_entry.id   AF-A0AA96XPE3-F1
#
_cell.length_a   1.000
_cell.length_b   1.000
_cell.length_c   1.000
_cell.angle_alpha   90.00
_cell.angle_beta   90.00
_cell.angle_gamma   90.00
#
_symmetry.space_group_name_H-M   'P 1'
#
loop_
_entity.id
_entity.type
_entity.pdbx_description
1 polymer ?
#
loop_
_entity_poly.entity_id
_entity_poly.type
_entity_poly.pdbx_seq_one_letter_code
_entity_poly.pdbx_strand_id
1 'polypeptide(L)'
;MALAVMLLVGAALLIRGFSALQSVQPGFDPHGVHVLRLSLPEGRYGTLQALERFETQVVERVRALPGVEAVGFATSLPMDRGPSMSFAIEGKYTGDDNGPGAGWGQYRPVTPDYFGVMRIRLVRGRLLAENDVAGSEPVVVINETAARRFWPGEDPSASASGWRIRCRPSGTWCPASWWAWCGTCARTA
;
A
#
# COMPACT_ATOMS: atom_id res chain seq x y z
N MET A 1 33.89 17.14 -33.51
CA MET A 1 33.22 15.86 -33.84
C MET A 1 33.15 14.90 -32.65
N ALA A 2 34.24 14.65 -31.91
CA ALA A 2 34.22 13.74 -30.74
C ALA A 2 33.22 14.14 -29.63
N LEU A 3 33.14 15.43 -29.24
CA LEU A 3 32.15 15.92 -28.27
C LEU A 3 30.70 15.64 -28.73
N ALA A 4 30.41 15.84 -30.03
CA ALA A 4 29.07 15.65 -30.57
C ALA A 4 28.64 14.19 -30.53
N VAL A 5 29.57 13.25 -30.83
CA VAL A 5 29.31 11.81 -30.72
C VAL A 5 29.08 11.39 -29.26
N MET A 6 29.88 11.91 -28.32
CA MET A 6 29.68 11.63 -26.89
C MET A 6 28.32 12.12 -26.38
N LEU A 7 27.90 13.33 -26.76
CA LEU A 7 26.57 13.86 -26.41
C LEU A 7 25.44 13.02 -27.00
N LEU A 8 25.60 12.55 -28.24
CA LEU A 8 24.58 11.77 -28.93
C LEU A 8 24.44 10.36 -28.33
N VAL A 9 25.56 9.73 -27.94
CA VAL A 9 25.55 8.46 -27.19
C VAL A 9 24.92 8.64 -25.81
N GLY A 10 25.25 9.70 -25.08
CA GLY A 10 24.65 10.02 -23.79
C GLY A 10 23.14 10.24 -23.88
N ALA A 11 22.69 11.01 -24.88
CA ALA A 11 21.27 11.24 -25.14
C ALA A 11 20.54 9.94 -25.50
N ALA A 12 21.12 9.10 -26.37
CA ALA A 12 20.54 7.81 -26.75
C ALA A 12 20.39 6.86 -25.54
N LEU A 13 21.38 6.83 -24.65
CA LEU A 13 21.31 6.04 -23.41
C LEU A 13 20.24 6.56 -22.45
N LEU A 14 20.11 7.89 -22.31
CA LEU A 14 19.05 8.50 -21.50
C LEU A 14 17.66 8.19 -22.05
N ILE A 15 17.47 8.32 -23.37
CA ILE A 15 16.20 7.98 -24.03
C ILE A 15 15.89 6.50 -23.82
N ARG A 16 16.87 5.61 -24.04
CA ARG A 16 16.68 4.17 -23.82
C ARG A 16 16.35 3.83 -22.37
N GLY A 17 17.04 4.45 -21.41
CA GLY A 17 16.77 4.27 -19.98
C GLY A 17 15.38 4.75 -19.59
N PHE A 18 14.97 5.91 -20.11
CA PHE A 18 13.64 6.46 -19.87
C PHE A 18 12.53 5.61 -20.51
N SER A 19 12.70 5.16 -21.76
CA SER A 19 11.76 4.25 -22.42
C SER A 19 11.65 2.91 -21.70
N ALA A 20 12.76 2.38 -21.18
CA ALA A 20 12.74 1.17 -20.38
C ALA A 20 11.92 1.38 -19.08
N LEU A 21 12.12 2.49 -18.38
CA LEU A 21 11.33 2.84 -17.18
C LEU A 21 9.84 3.01 -17.48
N GLN A 22 9.48 3.61 -18.62
CA GLN A 22 8.08 3.74 -19.05
C GLN A 22 7.41 2.39 -19.35
N SER A 23 8.20 1.38 -19.75
CA SER A 23 7.68 0.04 -20.07
C SER A 23 7.49 -0.87 -18.86
N VAL A 24 8.01 -0.48 -17.68
CA VAL A 24 7.82 -1.25 -16.45
C VAL A 24 6.37 -1.13 -16.02
N GLN A 25 5.63 -2.23 -16.09
CA GLN A 25 4.27 -2.30 -15.56
C GLN A 25 4.33 -2.12 -14.03
N PRO A 26 3.77 -1.04 -13.47
CA PRO A 26 3.99 -0.68 -12.07
C PRO A 26 3.12 -1.49 -11.08
N GLY A 27 2.39 -2.49 -11.58
CA GLY A 27 1.48 -3.34 -10.80
C GLY A 27 0.09 -2.74 -10.54
N PHE A 28 -0.19 -1.58 -11.14
CA PHE A 28 -1.48 -0.89 -11.12
C PHE A 28 -1.72 -0.22 -12.48
N ASP A 29 -2.96 0.16 -12.76
CA ASP A 29 -3.34 0.84 -14.01
C ASP A 29 -3.98 2.21 -13.70
N PRO A 30 -3.31 3.33 -14.03
CA PRO A 30 -3.83 4.67 -13.79
C PRO A 30 -4.80 5.18 -14.87
N HIS A 31 -5.03 4.44 -15.96
CA HIS A 31 -5.89 4.91 -17.05
C HIS A 31 -7.35 5.07 -16.60
N GLY A 32 -7.91 6.27 -16.81
CA GLY A 32 -9.27 6.60 -16.39
C GLY A 32 -9.43 6.85 -14.87
N VAL A 33 -8.32 6.94 -14.12
CA VAL A 33 -8.35 7.24 -12.68
C VAL A 33 -8.14 8.74 -12.45
N HIS A 34 -9.10 9.38 -11.80
CA HIS A 34 -8.98 10.77 -11.36
C HIS A 34 -8.58 10.84 -9.89
N VAL A 35 -7.52 11.60 -9.60
CA VAL A 35 -6.99 11.76 -8.25
C VAL A 35 -7.34 13.13 -7.71
N LEU A 36 -8.02 13.15 -6.56
CA LEU A 36 -8.26 14.36 -5.78
C LEU A 36 -7.37 14.32 -4.53
N ARG A 37 -6.54 15.35 -4.35
CA ARG A 37 -5.71 15.50 -3.15
C ARG A 37 -6.39 16.45 -2.18
N LEU A 38 -6.65 15.96 -0.97
CA LEU A 38 -7.35 16.70 0.07
C LEU A 38 -6.36 17.00 1.20
N SER A 39 -6.32 18.25 1.65
CA SER A 39 -5.60 18.65 2.85
C SER A 39 -6.62 18.88 3.96
N LEU A 40 -6.62 18.01 4.97
CA LEU A 40 -7.57 18.05 6.07
C LEU A 40 -6.92 18.73 7.29
N PRO A 41 -7.47 19.85 7.80
CA PRO A 41 -6.89 20.53 8.95
C PRO A 41 -7.00 19.68 10.21
N GLU A 42 -5.86 19.49 10.90
CA GLU A 42 -5.76 18.67 12.12
C GLU A 42 -6.73 19.10 13.22
N GLY A 43 -6.98 20.41 13.37
CA GLY A 43 -7.91 20.92 14.38
C GLY A 43 -9.36 20.43 14.25
N ARG A 44 -9.79 20.00 13.05
CA ARG A 44 -11.14 19.48 12.78
C ARG A 44 -11.17 17.98 12.50
N TYR A 45 -10.10 17.43 11.93
CA TYR A 45 -10.01 16.03 11.51
C TYR A 45 -8.90 15.26 12.23
N GLY A 46 -8.46 15.73 13.40
CA GLY A 46 -7.36 15.12 14.16
C GLY A 46 -7.71 13.82 14.88
N THR A 47 -8.96 13.35 14.81
CA THR A 47 -9.38 12.07 15.37
C THR A 47 -9.69 11.06 14.26
N LEU A 48 -9.38 9.79 14.50
CA LEU A 48 -9.70 8.69 13.57
C LEU A 48 -11.20 8.68 13.22
N GLN A 49 -12.07 8.88 14.22
CA GLN A 49 -13.51 8.92 13.99
C GLN A 49 -13.96 10.10 13.10
N ALA A 50 -13.28 11.26 13.18
CA ALA A 50 -13.60 12.39 12.31
C ALA A 50 -13.14 12.13 10.86
N LEU A 51 -11.98 11.48 10.68
CA LEU A 51 -11.48 11.05 9.38
C LEU A 51 -12.37 9.99 8.74
N GLU A 52 -12.76 8.95 9.47
CA GLU A 52 -13.67 7.90 9.00
C GLU A 52 -15.01 8.47 8.55
N ARG A 53 -15.63 9.35 9.35
CA ARG A 53 -16.88 10.01 8.96
C ARG A 53 -16.72 10.87 7.70
N PHE A 54 -15.61 11.59 7.58
CA PHE A 54 -15.32 12.40 6.41
C PHE A 54 -15.17 11.52 5.16
N GLU A 55 -14.38 10.45 5.27
CA GLU A 55 -14.16 9.47 4.23
C GLU A 55 -15.47 8.86 3.74
N THR A 56 -16.29 8.31 4.64
CA THR A 56 -17.60 7.73 4.29
C THR A 56 -18.47 8.73 3.51
N GLN A 57 -18.59 9.97 4.01
CA GLN A 57 -19.42 10.98 3.37
C GLN A 57 -18.90 11.43 2.00
N VAL A 58 -17.58 11.50 1.81
CA VAL A 58 -16.99 11.87 0.51
C VAL A 58 -17.16 10.74 -0.48
N VAL A 59 -16.87 9.50 -0.07
CA VAL A 59 -17.03 8.32 -0.92
C VAL A 59 -18.48 8.17 -1.39
N GLU A 60 -19.45 8.28 -0.49
CA GLU A 60 -20.88 8.21 -0.83
C GLU A 60 -21.30 9.29 -1.84
N ARG A 61 -20.88 10.54 -1.63
CA ARG A 61 -21.24 11.66 -2.51
C ARG A 61 -20.59 11.57 -3.89
N VAL A 62 -19.32 11.17 -3.95
CA VAL A 62 -18.60 11.04 -5.22
C VAL A 62 -19.14 9.85 -6.01
N ARG A 63 -19.42 8.72 -5.35
CA ARG A 63 -20.01 7.53 -5.99
C ARG A 63 -21.40 7.83 -6.59
N ALA A 64 -22.14 8.79 -6.03
CA ALA A 64 -23.44 9.22 -6.55
C ALA A 64 -23.36 10.11 -7.81
N LEU A 65 -22.18 10.56 -8.24
CA LEU A 65 -22.03 11.40 -9.43
C LEU A 65 -22.17 10.56 -10.72
N PRO A 66 -22.81 11.11 -11.77
CA PRO A 66 -22.96 10.40 -13.04
C PRO A 66 -21.59 10.15 -13.68
N GLY A 67 -21.36 8.91 -14.14
CA GLY A 67 -20.12 8.49 -14.79
C GLY A 67 -19.02 8.01 -13.85
N VAL A 68 -19.24 7.98 -12.53
CA VAL A 68 -18.31 7.39 -11.57
C VAL A 68 -18.56 5.89 -11.45
N GLU A 69 -17.56 5.07 -11.80
CA GLU A 69 -17.64 3.60 -11.70
C GLU A 69 -17.29 3.08 -10.29
N ALA A 70 -16.24 3.64 -9.68
CA ALA A 70 -15.76 3.25 -8.36
C ALA A 70 -15.00 4.40 -7.70
N VAL A 71 -14.94 4.40 -6.36
CA VAL A 71 -14.27 5.43 -5.57
C VAL A 71 -13.41 4.77 -4.51
N GLY A 72 -12.12 5.11 -4.48
CA GLY A 72 -11.19 4.65 -3.46
C GLY A 72 -10.62 5.83 -2.69
N PHE A 73 -10.50 5.67 -1.38
CA PHE A 73 -9.77 6.60 -0.52
C PHE A 73 -8.43 5.97 -0.11
N ALA A 74 -7.37 6.78 -0.08
CA ALA A 74 -6.04 6.35 0.30
C ALA A 74 -5.24 7.54 0.84
N THR A 75 -4.34 7.29 1.79
CA THR A 75 -3.43 8.35 2.27
C THR A 75 -2.28 8.64 1.31
N SER A 76 -1.96 7.72 0.40
CA SER A 76 -0.94 7.89 -0.63
C SER A 76 -1.19 6.96 -1.81
N LEU A 77 -0.81 7.40 -3.01
CA LEU A 77 -0.82 6.56 -4.21
C LEU A 77 0.29 5.50 -4.18
N PRO A 78 0.27 4.48 -5.04
CA PRO A 78 1.31 3.45 -5.06
C PRO A 78 2.71 4.01 -5.25
N MET A 79 2.86 5.02 -6.11
CA MET A 79 4.15 5.68 -6.39
C MET A 79 4.50 6.80 -5.41
N ASP A 80 3.55 7.28 -4.62
CA ASP A 80 3.84 8.29 -3.61
C ASP A 80 4.63 7.64 -2.47
N ARG A 81 5.60 8.38 -1.93
CA ARG A 81 6.29 7.97 -0.71
C ARG A 81 5.31 8.08 0.46
N GLY A 82 4.58 7.00 0.71
CA GLY A 82 3.74 6.85 1.89
C GLY A 82 4.59 6.80 3.17
N PRO A 83 3.96 6.92 4.35
CA PRO A 83 4.67 6.81 5.61
C PRO A 83 5.35 5.44 5.72
N SER A 84 6.64 5.47 6.03
CA SER A 84 7.39 4.26 6.36
C SER A 84 7.06 3.85 7.78
N MET A 85 6.74 2.57 7.96
CA MET A 85 6.37 1.97 9.23
C MET A 85 7.33 0.84 9.54
N SER A 86 7.88 0.85 10.74
CA SER A 86 8.59 -0.30 11.30
C SER A 86 7.57 -1.34 11.79
N PHE A 87 7.84 -2.61 11.55
CA PHE A 87 6.96 -3.70 11.98
C PHE A 87 7.75 -4.89 12.53
N ALA A 88 7.06 -5.69 13.32
CA ALA A 88 7.47 -6.97 13.88
C ALA A 88 6.62 -8.08 13.28
N ILE A 89 7.22 -9.24 13.07
CA ILE A 89 6.53 -10.45 12.58
C ILE A 89 6.35 -11.41 13.75
N GLU A 90 5.12 -11.90 13.93
CA GLU A 90 4.81 -12.87 14.99
C GLU A 90 5.64 -14.14 14.80
N GLY A 91 6.18 -14.68 15.89
CA GLY A 91 7.04 -15.87 15.88
C GLY A 91 8.47 -15.67 15.37
N LYS A 92 8.79 -14.54 14.71
CA LYS A 92 10.16 -14.25 14.21
C LYS A 92 10.86 -13.12 14.97
N TYR A 93 10.10 -12.22 15.60
CA TYR A 93 10.66 -11.07 16.30
C TYR A 93 11.22 -11.46 17.67
N THR A 94 12.52 -11.29 17.86
CA THR A 94 13.26 -11.66 19.08
C THR A 94 13.61 -10.46 19.97
N GLY A 95 13.10 -9.27 19.66
CA GLY A 95 13.52 -8.01 20.30
C GLY A 95 14.71 -7.33 19.62
N ASP A 96 15.31 -7.95 18.60
CA ASP A 96 16.32 -7.34 17.74
C ASP A 96 15.65 -6.62 16.55
N ASP A 97 15.84 -5.31 16.51
CA ASP A 97 15.31 -4.42 15.46
C ASP A 97 15.95 -4.62 14.08
N ASN A 98 17.11 -5.27 14.03
CA ASN A 98 17.78 -5.67 12.79
C ASN A 98 17.64 -7.18 12.51
N GLY A 99 16.90 -7.88 13.36
CA GLY A 99 16.67 -9.31 13.27
C GLY A 99 15.70 -9.70 12.15
N PRO A 100 15.57 -11.01 11.84
CA PRO A 100 14.75 -11.52 10.74
C PRO A 100 13.25 -11.29 10.92
N GLY A 101 12.79 -11.02 12.14
CA GLY A 101 11.41 -10.67 12.46
C GLY A 101 11.11 -9.17 12.49
N ALA A 102 12.07 -8.32 12.11
CA ALA A 102 11.92 -6.88 12.09
C ALA A 102 12.03 -6.35 10.65
N GLY A 103 11.20 -5.39 10.29
CA GLY A 103 11.20 -4.81 8.96
C GLY A 103 10.71 -3.36 8.93
N TRP A 104 10.84 -2.77 7.74
CA TRP A 104 10.28 -1.48 7.37
C TRP A 104 9.47 -1.65 6.09
N GLY A 105 8.30 -1.02 6.04
CA GLY A 105 7.41 -1.08 4.88
C GLY A 105 6.58 0.19 4.78
N GLN A 106 6.13 0.51 3.58
CA GLN A 106 5.19 1.61 3.40
C GLN A 106 3.82 1.18 3.86
N TYR A 107 3.29 1.90 4.84
CA TYR A 107 1.95 1.68 5.35
C TYR A 107 0.96 2.61 4.63
N ARG A 108 -0.15 2.05 4.17
CA ARG A 108 -1.20 2.78 3.45
C ARG A 108 -2.57 2.33 3.94
N PRO A 109 -3.23 3.10 4.82
CA PRO A 109 -4.67 2.97 5.01
C PRO A 109 -5.37 3.27 3.68
N VAL A 110 -6.25 2.35 3.27
CA VAL A 110 -7.02 2.45 2.03
C VAL A 110 -8.41 1.84 2.23
N THR A 111 -9.39 2.33 1.48
CA THR A 111 -10.71 1.70 1.37
C THR A 111 -10.64 0.36 0.63
N PRO A 112 -11.58 -0.57 0.84
CA PRO A 112 -11.71 -1.81 0.05
C PRO A 112 -11.64 -1.60 -1.48
N ASP A 113 -12.37 -0.61 -1.99
CA ASP A 113 -12.46 -0.31 -3.43
C ASP A 113 -11.15 0.18 -4.05
N TYR A 114 -10.17 0.59 -3.25
CA TYR A 114 -8.91 1.14 -3.72
C TYR A 114 -8.18 0.18 -4.68
N PHE A 115 -8.18 -1.12 -4.36
CA PHE A 115 -7.55 -2.12 -5.20
C PHE A 115 -8.25 -2.27 -6.55
N GLY A 116 -9.58 -2.15 -6.57
CA GLY A 116 -10.38 -2.17 -7.80
C GLY A 116 -10.14 -0.93 -8.66
N VAL A 117 -10.18 0.26 -8.04
CA VAL A 117 -9.93 1.55 -8.70
C VAL A 117 -8.53 1.59 -9.32
N MET A 118 -7.52 1.14 -8.57
CA MET A 118 -6.13 1.09 -9.05
C MET A 118 -5.83 -0.15 -9.90
N ARG A 119 -6.82 -1.04 -10.10
CA ARG A 119 -6.69 -2.33 -10.80
C ARG A 119 -5.49 -3.16 -10.30
N ILE A 120 -5.24 -3.10 -9.00
CA ILE A 120 -4.20 -3.89 -8.33
C ILE A 120 -4.70 -5.32 -8.20
N ARG A 121 -3.99 -6.26 -8.84
CA ARG A 121 -4.39 -7.66 -8.87
C ARG A 121 -4.14 -8.35 -7.53
N LEU A 122 -5.12 -9.11 -7.07
CA LEU A 122 -4.94 -10.10 -6.00
C LEU A 122 -4.12 -11.29 -6.52
N VAL A 123 -3.11 -11.69 -5.76
CA VAL A 123 -2.25 -12.85 -6.05
C VAL A 123 -2.65 -14.03 -5.18
N ARG A 124 -2.98 -13.79 -3.90
CA ARG A 124 -3.34 -14.83 -2.94
C ARG A 124 -4.21 -14.30 -1.81
N GLY A 125 -5.09 -15.15 -1.25
CA GLY A 125 -5.95 -14.79 -0.12
C GLY A 125 -7.15 -13.97 -0.58
N ARG A 126 -7.43 -12.86 0.12
CA ARG A 126 -8.49 -11.88 -0.21
C ARG A 126 -7.97 -10.45 -0.06
N LEU A 127 -8.66 -9.51 -0.69
CA LEU A 127 -8.44 -8.08 -0.45
C LEU A 127 -9.22 -7.60 0.78
N LEU A 128 -9.02 -6.33 1.14
CA LEU A 128 -9.84 -5.66 2.15
C LEU A 128 -11.30 -5.65 1.70
N ALA A 129 -12.21 -5.79 2.68
CA ALA A 129 -13.64 -5.83 2.49
C ALA A 129 -14.33 -4.83 3.43
N GLU A 130 -15.60 -4.50 3.15
CA GLU A 130 -16.36 -3.48 3.91
C GLU A 130 -16.55 -3.83 5.39
N ASN A 131 -16.36 -5.08 5.79
CA ASN A 131 -16.44 -5.55 7.17
C ASN A 131 -15.09 -5.50 7.92
N ASP A 132 -13.99 -5.16 7.24
CA ASP A 132 -12.67 -4.97 7.85
C ASP A 132 -12.57 -3.55 8.46
N VAL A 133 -13.40 -3.28 9.47
CA VAL A 133 -13.58 -1.94 10.08
C VAL A 133 -13.02 -1.86 11.49
N ALA A 134 -12.93 -0.65 12.04
CA ALA A 134 -12.56 -0.45 13.43
C ALA A 134 -13.48 -1.28 14.37
N GLY A 135 -12.88 -2.15 15.18
CA GLY A 135 -13.59 -3.07 16.08
C GLY A 135 -13.69 -4.52 15.58
N SER A 136 -13.40 -4.79 14.30
CA SER A 136 -13.15 -6.16 13.82
C SER A 136 -11.71 -6.57 14.08
N GLU A 137 -11.35 -7.82 13.75
CA GLU A 137 -9.96 -8.23 13.71
C GLU A 137 -9.19 -7.33 12.70
N PRO A 138 -8.09 -6.69 13.11
CA PRO A 138 -7.28 -5.88 12.19
C PRO A 138 -6.64 -6.76 11.13
N VAL A 139 -6.77 -6.39 9.87
CA VAL A 139 -6.21 -7.14 8.75
C VAL A 139 -5.30 -6.29 7.86
N VAL A 140 -4.41 -6.96 7.13
CA VAL A 140 -3.47 -6.31 6.21
C VAL A 140 -3.32 -7.09 4.91
N VAL A 141 -3.25 -6.34 3.80
CA VAL A 141 -2.82 -6.85 2.51
C VAL A 141 -1.35 -6.46 2.31
N ILE A 142 -0.50 -7.44 1.97
CA ILE A 142 0.92 -7.19 1.67
C ILE A 142 1.18 -7.36 0.18
N ASN A 143 2.22 -6.73 -0.37
CA ASN A 143 2.61 -7.00 -1.76
C ASN A 143 3.47 -8.27 -1.86
N GLU A 144 3.59 -8.80 -3.08
CA GLU A 144 4.44 -9.98 -3.35
C GLU A 144 5.89 -9.80 -2.88
N THR A 145 6.45 -8.59 -2.95
CA THR A 145 7.83 -8.32 -2.54
C THR A 145 8.01 -8.56 -1.04
N ALA A 146 7.07 -8.06 -0.22
CA ALA A 146 7.06 -8.28 1.21
C ALA A 146 6.85 -9.78 1.53
N ALA A 147 5.90 -10.44 0.86
CA ALA A 147 5.65 -11.87 1.04
C ALA A 147 6.92 -12.70 0.79
N ARG A 148 7.59 -12.50 -0.36
CA ARG A 148 8.84 -13.21 -0.69
C ARG A 148 10.00 -12.90 0.24
N ARG A 149 10.10 -11.67 0.74
CA ARG A 149 11.20 -11.24 1.59
C ARG A 149 11.09 -11.80 3.01
N PHE A 150 9.89 -11.75 3.59
CA PHE A 150 9.69 -12.04 5.01
C PHE A 150 9.16 -13.45 5.26
N TRP A 151 8.56 -14.10 4.27
CA TRP A 151 8.05 -15.46 4.36
C TRP A 151 8.45 -16.29 3.11
N PRO A 152 9.75 -16.46 2.84
CA PRO A 152 10.22 -17.18 1.66
C PRO A 152 9.80 -18.66 1.73
N GLY A 153 9.04 -19.10 0.73
CA GLY A 153 8.61 -20.50 0.62
C GLY A 153 7.53 -20.94 1.62
N GLU A 154 6.99 -20.02 2.43
CA GLU A 154 5.91 -20.32 3.35
C GLU A 154 4.54 -20.09 2.68
N ASP A 155 3.57 -20.93 3.02
CA ASP A 155 2.19 -20.75 2.62
C ASP A 155 1.40 -20.13 3.79
N PRO A 156 0.84 -18.92 3.63
CA PRO A 156 0.10 -18.28 4.71
C PRO A 156 -1.14 -19.08 5.14
N SER A 157 -1.72 -19.86 4.23
CA SER A 157 -2.89 -20.70 4.52
C SER A 157 -2.55 -22.00 5.25
N ALA A 158 -1.27 -22.41 5.25
CA ALA A 158 -0.80 -23.60 5.96
C ALA A 158 -0.28 -23.30 7.38
N SER A 159 -0.06 -22.03 7.73
CA SER A 159 0.36 -21.63 9.07
C SER A 159 -0.82 -21.68 10.05
N ALA A 160 -0.69 -22.46 11.12
CA ALA A 160 -1.74 -22.60 12.15
C ALA A 160 -2.14 -21.27 12.81
N SER A 161 -1.26 -20.26 12.78
CA SER A 161 -1.49 -18.92 13.33
C SER A 161 -1.73 -17.86 12.25
N GLY A 162 -1.67 -18.23 10.96
CA GLY A 162 -1.57 -17.29 9.85
C GLY A 162 -0.27 -16.46 9.89
N TRP A 163 -0.12 -15.52 8.97
CA TRP A 163 0.91 -14.48 9.06
C TRP A 163 0.34 -13.29 9.81
N ARG A 164 1.07 -12.80 10.81
CA ARG A 164 0.66 -11.64 11.60
C ARG A 164 1.82 -10.68 11.76
N ILE A 165 1.53 -9.40 11.58
CA ILE A 165 2.48 -8.32 11.78
C ILE A 165 1.93 -7.32 12.78
N ARG A 166 2.82 -6.69 13.52
CA ARG A 166 2.47 -5.59 14.42
C ARG A 166 3.39 -4.43 14.13
N CYS A 167 2.82 -3.23 14.13
CA CYS A 167 3.61 -2.02 14.10
C CYS A 167 4.55 -1.92 15.32
N ARG A 168 5.84 -1.70 15.10
CA ARG A 168 6.78 -1.43 16.18
C ARG A 168 6.69 0.04 16.58
N PRO A 169 6.78 0.37 17.87
CA PRO A 169 6.45 1.71 18.32
C PRO A 169 7.45 2.74 17.76
N SER A 170 6.91 3.75 17.08
CA SER A 170 7.58 5.05 16.90
C SER A 170 6.61 6.24 17.00
N GLY A 171 5.38 6.06 17.50
CA GLY A 171 4.40 7.14 17.65
C GLY A 171 2.98 6.71 18.03
N THR A 172 2.10 7.69 18.28
CA THR A 172 0.69 7.54 18.72
C THR A 172 -0.28 7.15 17.60
N TRP A 173 0.12 7.23 16.32
CA TRP A 173 -0.76 6.95 15.17
C TRP A 173 -0.88 5.46 14.84
N CYS A 174 -0.07 4.60 15.47
CA CYS A 174 0.05 3.19 15.11
C CYS A 174 -0.42 2.29 16.25
N PRO A 175 -1.52 1.55 16.10
CA PRO A 175 -2.00 0.67 17.15
C PRO A 175 -1.01 -0.46 17.39
N ALA A 176 -0.71 -0.76 18.65
CA ALA A 176 0.17 -1.86 19.06
C ALA A 176 -0.48 -3.26 18.89
N SER A 177 -1.58 -3.36 18.15
CA SER A 177 -2.29 -4.60 17.88
C SER A 177 -1.60 -5.42 16.79
N TRP A 178 -1.80 -6.74 16.84
CA TRP A 178 -1.42 -7.64 15.76
C TRP A 178 -2.45 -7.56 14.64
N TRP A 179 -1.97 -7.47 13.41
CA TRP A 179 -2.77 -7.44 12.20
C TRP A 179 -2.57 -8.75 11.45
N ALA A 180 -3.68 -9.42 11.16
CA ALA A 180 -3.69 -10.66 10.41
C ALA A 180 -3.54 -10.39 8.92
N TRP A 181 -2.68 -11.16 8.27
CA TRP A 181 -2.63 -11.19 6.81
C TRP A 181 -3.97 -11.69 6.28
N CYS A 182 -4.58 -10.93 5.37
CA CYS A 182 -5.76 -11.38 4.64
C CYS A 182 -5.45 -11.70 3.17
N GLY A 183 -4.43 -11.07 2.57
CA GLY A 183 -4.04 -11.37 1.20
C GLY A 183 -2.74 -10.76 0.72
N THR A 184 -2.32 -11.20 -0.46
CA THR A 184 -1.16 -10.71 -1.17
C THR A 184 -1.59 -10.08 -2.49
N CYS A 185 -1.20 -8.83 -2.72
CA CYS A 185 -1.43 -8.15 -3.99
C CYS A 185 -0.16 -8.16 -4.87
N ALA A 186 -0.37 -7.89 -6.16
CA ALA A 186 0.69 -7.81 -7.14
C ALA A 186 1.76 -6.78 -6.73
N ARG A 187 2.96 -6.95 -7.29
CA ARG A 187 4.09 -6.08 -7.01
C ARG A 187 3.76 -4.63 -7.39
N THR A 188 3.54 -3.78 -6.40
CA THR A 188 3.48 -2.32 -6.58
C THR A 188 4.89 -1.77 -6.59
N ALA A 189 5.19 -0.86 -7.54
CA ALA A 189 6.48 -0.18 -7.66
C ALA A 189 6.94 0.53 -6.38
#